data_AF-A0A9Q3FUN5-F1
#
_entry.id   AF-A0A9Q3FUN5-F1
#
_cell.length_a   1.000
_cell.length_b   1.000
_cell.length_c   1.000
_cell.angle_alpha   90.00
_cell.angle_beta   90.00
_cell.angle_gamma   90.00
#
_symmetry.space_group_name_H-M   'P 1'
#
loop_
_entity.id
_entity.type
_entity.pdbx_description
1 polymer ?
#
loop_
_entity_poly.entity_id
_entity_poly.type
_entity_poly.pdbx_seq_one_letter_code
_entity_poly.pdbx_strand_id
1 'polypeptide(L)'
;MPFGIKNAPSHYQRMMNTIFPTELSEGWLIIYIDDIIICSHSWSLHLERLGRVLYKVSEVNMKISLKKCNFGFIELKALGHIVSGLSLGIEKNKVEEVLLKPKPHNKKEMMSFLGFSNYERQHLKDFATLARSLYRICDQETVFEMTQERIKAYENISKALTEAPLLLMPDWNIPLQLYIDACGDG
;
A
#
# COMPACT_ATOMS: atom_id res chain seq x y z
N MET A 1 -0.93 -21.55 17.63
CA MET A 1 -0.03 -21.77 16.48
C MET A 1 1.35 -21.23 16.85
N PRO A 2 2.44 -22.01 16.79
CA PRO A 2 3.77 -21.53 17.17
C PRO A 2 4.34 -20.58 16.12
N PHE A 3 5.25 -19.69 16.54
CA PHE A 3 5.96 -18.77 15.66
C PHE A 3 6.92 -19.52 14.72
N GLY A 4 7.21 -18.94 13.55
CA GLY A 4 8.20 -19.46 12.60
C GLY A 4 7.68 -20.46 11.56
N ILE A 5 6.42 -20.89 11.64
CA ILE A 5 5.81 -21.71 10.59
C ILE A 5 5.56 -20.84 9.35
N LYS A 6 6.14 -21.21 8.21
CA LYS A 6 6.03 -20.48 6.93
C LYS A 6 4.58 -20.15 6.52
N ASN A 7 3.65 -21.09 6.76
CA ASN A 7 2.25 -20.96 6.36
C ASN A 7 1.35 -20.35 7.45
N ALA A 8 1.91 -20.00 8.62
CA ALA A 8 1.14 -19.43 9.72
C ALA A 8 0.35 -18.17 9.31
N PRO A 9 0.95 -17.18 8.63
CA PRO A 9 0.22 -15.97 8.24
C PRO A 9 -0.95 -16.26 7.30
N SER A 10 -0.76 -17.14 6.32
CA SER A 10 -1.82 -17.51 5.37
C SER A 10 -2.98 -18.25 6.05
N HIS A 11 -2.68 -19.12 7.02
CA HIS A 11 -3.71 -19.78 7.82
C HIS A 11 -4.48 -18.77 8.69
N TYR A 12 -3.77 -17.82 9.30
CA TYR A 12 -4.38 -16.77 10.11
C TYR A 12 -5.27 -15.85 9.28
N GLN A 13 -4.80 -15.41 8.11
CA GLN A 13 -5.60 -14.60 7.18
C GLN A 13 -6.88 -15.33 6.75
N ARG A 14 -6.79 -16.63 6.43
CA ARG A 14 -7.98 -17.41 6.06
C ARG A 14 -8.99 -17.50 7.21
N MET A 15 -8.52 -17.66 8.43
CA MET A 15 -9.37 -17.62 9.62
C MET A 15 -10.07 -16.26 9.74
N MET A 16 -9.33 -15.15 9.62
CA MET A 16 -9.89 -13.80 9.66
C MET A 16 -10.95 -13.57 8.57
N ASN A 17 -10.67 -14.01 7.34
CA ASN A 17 -11.64 -13.93 6.23
C ASN A 17 -12.92 -14.72 6.50
N THR A 18 -12.84 -15.81 7.27
CA THR A 18 -13.99 -16.64 7.65
C THR A 18 -14.82 -16.00 8.78
N ILE A 19 -14.17 -15.24 9.67
CA ILE A 19 -14.84 -14.54 10.79
C ILE A 19 -15.54 -13.26 10.31
N PHE A 20 -14.94 -12.55 9.37
CA PHE A 20 -15.41 -11.23 8.89
C PHE A 20 -15.82 -11.19 7.40
N PRO A 21 -16.54 -12.19 6.85
CA PRO A 21 -16.80 -12.23 5.41
C PRO A 21 -17.66 -11.04 4.95
N THR A 22 -18.66 -10.68 5.74
CA THR A 22 -19.58 -9.57 5.45
C THR A 22 -18.85 -8.23 5.49
N GLU A 23 -18.11 -7.96 6.57
CA GLU A 23 -17.43 -6.68 6.78
C GLU A 23 -16.33 -6.42 5.75
N LEU A 24 -15.62 -7.48 5.34
CA LEU A 24 -14.66 -7.41 4.24
C LEU A 24 -15.36 -7.14 2.90
N SER A 25 -16.51 -7.78 2.64
CA SER A 25 -17.26 -7.57 1.40
C SER A 25 -17.87 -6.17 1.30
N GLU A 26 -18.27 -5.58 2.43
CA GLU A 26 -18.77 -4.21 2.52
C GLU A 26 -17.65 -3.16 2.41
N GLY A 27 -16.37 -3.59 2.41
CA GLY A 27 -15.21 -2.75 2.10
C GLY A 27 -14.79 -1.77 3.19
N TRP A 28 -15.45 -1.74 4.35
CA TRP A 28 -15.08 -0.84 5.45
C TRP A 28 -14.16 -1.47 6.49
N LEU A 29 -13.99 -2.79 6.45
CA LEU A 29 -13.03 -3.50 7.27
C LEU A 29 -11.88 -3.99 6.38
N ILE A 30 -10.66 -3.73 6.79
CA ILE A 30 -9.45 -4.27 6.15
C ILE A 30 -8.73 -5.11 7.18
N ILE A 31 -8.35 -6.33 6.78
CA ILE A 31 -7.58 -7.23 7.62
C ILE A 31 -6.36 -7.70 6.85
N TYR A 32 -5.19 -7.51 7.46
CA TYR A 32 -3.93 -8.07 6.98
C TYR A 32 -3.22 -8.77 8.12
N ILE A 33 -3.22 -10.10 8.07
CA ILE A 33 -2.73 -10.98 9.12
C ILE A 33 -3.37 -10.56 10.46
N ASP A 34 -2.62 -9.93 11.36
CA ASP A 34 -3.03 -9.54 12.71
C ASP A 34 -3.55 -8.10 12.82
N ASP A 35 -3.37 -7.28 11.78
CA ASP A 35 -3.85 -5.90 11.76
C ASP A 35 -5.31 -5.83 11.27
N ILE A 36 -6.18 -5.23 12.09
CA ILE A 36 -7.59 -4.94 11.77
C ILE A 36 -7.75 -3.42 11.68
N ILE A 37 -8.18 -2.94 10.52
CA ILE A 37 -8.39 -1.51 10.24
C ILE A 37 -9.86 -1.29 9.96
N ILE A 38 -10.48 -0.38 10.73
CA ILE A 38 -11.90 -0.06 10.63
C ILE A 38 -12.04 1.35 10.05
N CYS A 39 -12.64 1.45 8.86
CA CYS A 39 -12.86 2.71 8.17
C CYS A 39 -14.31 3.17 8.37
N SER A 40 -14.56 4.46 8.49
CA SER A 40 -15.92 5.03 8.67
C SER A 40 -15.96 6.49 8.22
N HIS A 41 -17.13 6.99 7.82
CA HIS A 41 -17.32 8.38 7.39
C HIS A 41 -17.93 9.28 8.49
N SER A 42 -18.34 8.71 9.62
CA SER A 42 -18.86 9.44 10.79
C SER A 42 -18.49 8.72 12.08
N TRP A 43 -18.41 9.46 13.18
CA TRP A 43 -18.06 8.91 14.48
C TRP A 43 -19.09 7.91 15.01
N SER A 44 -20.38 8.19 14.80
CA SER A 44 -21.48 7.31 15.21
C SER A 44 -21.39 5.95 14.51
N LEU A 45 -21.20 5.96 13.19
CA LEU A 45 -21.00 4.72 12.41
C LEU A 45 -19.71 4.00 12.80
N HIS A 46 -18.65 4.74 13.16
CA HIS A 46 -17.40 4.15 13.60
C HIS A 46 -17.56 3.38 14.91
N LEU A 47 -18.30 3.92 15.88
CA LEU A 47 -18.62 3.23 17.13
C LEU A 47 -19.45 1.97 16.90
N GLU A 48 -20.42 2.03 15.99
CA GLU A 48 -21.20 0.86 15.61
C GLU A 48 -20.32 -0.24 15.00
N ARG A 49 -19.50 0.10 14.00
CA ARG A 49 -18.56 -0.83 13.33
C ARG A 49 -17.55 -1.42 14.31
N LEU A 50 -16.99 -0.59 15.19
CA LEU A 50 -16.10 -1.04 16.26
C LEU A 50 -16.80 -2.04 17.19
N GLY A 51 -18.03 -1.75 17.60
CA GLY A 51 -18.84 -2.65 18.42
C GLY A 51 -19.06 -4.01 17.74
N ARG A 52 -19.41 -4.01 16.45
CA ARG A 52 -19.57 -5.25 15.65
C ARG A 52 -18.29 -6.07 15.61
N VAL A 53 -17.15 -5.42 15.34
CA VAL A 53 -15.85 -6.11 15.29
C VAL A 53 -15.49 -6.71 16.65
N LEU A 54 -15.58 -5.93 17.73
CA LEU A 54 -15.25 -6.39 19.09
C LEU A 54 -16.18 -7.53 19.55
N TYR A 55 -17.46 -7.47 19.18
CA TYR A 55 -18.42 -8.55 19.45
C TYR A 55 -17.99 -9.86 18.78
N LYS A 56 -17.72 -9.84 17.47
CA LYS A 56 -17.25 -11.03 16.74
C LYS A 56 -15.92 -11.58 17.28
N VAL A 57 -14.99 -10.71 17.61
CA VAL A 57 -13.71 -11.10 18.24
C VAL A 57 -13.96 -11.83 19.57
N SER A 58 -14.90 -11.33 20.38
CA SER A 58 -15.28 -11.95 21.65
C SER A 58 -15.92 -13.33 21.44
N GLU A 59 -16.85 -13.45 20.50
CA GLU A 59 -17.55 -14.71 20.18
C GLU A 59 -16.58 -15.85 19.82
N VAL A 60 -15.52 -15.53 19.06
CA VAL A 60 -14.49 -16.51 18.66
C VAL A 60 -13.33 -16.61 19.66
N ASN A 61 -13.45 -15.98 20.83
CA ASN A 61 -12.45 -15.93 21.89
C ASN A 61 -11.05 -15.46 21.42
N MET A 62 -11.02 -14.59 20.42
CA MET A 62 -9.80 -13.95 19.96
C MET A 62 -9.42 -12.80 20.92
N LYS A 63 -8.13 -12.57 21.11
CA LYS A 63 -7.62 -11.56 22.04
C LYS A 63 -6.99 -10.41 21.27
N ILE A 64 -7.34 -9.20 21.66
CA ILE A 64 -6.78 -7.96 21.15
C ILE A 64 -5.90 -7.33 22.23
N SER A 65 -4.69 -6.93 21.86
CA SER A 65 -3.80 -6.19 22.76
C SER A 65 -4.19 -4.71 22.78
N LEU A 66 -4.93 -4.29 23.80
CA LEU A 66 -5.37 -2.89 23.95
C LEU A 66 -4.20 -1.89 23.88
N LYS A 67 -3.03 -2.25 24.40
CA LYS A 67 -1.81 -1.42 24.36
C LYS A 67 -1.29 -1.14 22.94
N LYS A 68 -1.67 -1.96 21.96
CA LYS A 68 -1.29 -1.81 20.55
C LYS A 68 -2.40 -1.22 19.69
N CYS A 69 -3.58 -0.99 20.26
CA CYS A 69 -4.72 -0.44 19.53
C CYS A 69 -4.63 1.08 19.44
N ASN A 70 -5.04 1.61 18.29
CA ASN A 70 -5.23 3.03 18.05
C ASN A 70 -6.72 3.24 17.72
N PHE A 71 -7.38 4.18 18.39
CA PHE A 71 -8.82 4.42 18.23
C PHE A 71 -9.12 5.86 17.83
N GLY A 72 -10.10 6.03 16.94
CA GLY A 72 -10.69 7.35 16.62
C GLY A 72 -9.75 8.35 15.94
N PHE A 73 -8.78 7.84 15.18
CA PHE A 73 -7.91 8.68 14.38
C PHE A 73 -8.58 9.05 13.06
N ILE A 74 -8.40 10.31 12.64
CA ILE A 74 -8.77 10.75 11.28
C ILE A 74 -7.83 10.09 10.26
N GLU A 75 -6.54 10.04 10.59
CA GLU A 75 -5.49 9.40 9.79
C GLU A 75 -4.67 8.45 10.67
N LEU A 76 -4.43 7.23 10.18
CA LEU A 76 -3.68 6.20 10.87
C LEU A 76 -2.62 5.62 9.93
N LYS A 77 -1.39 5.44 10.44
CA LYS A 77 -0.38 4.64 9.75
C LYS A 77 -0.69 3.15 9.94
N ALA A 78 -0.96 2.44 8.85
CA ALA A 78 -1.20 1.00 8.86
C ALA A 78 -0.64 0.34 7.59
N LEU A 79 -0.06 -0.86 7.73
CA LEU A 79 0.49 -1.65 6.60
C LEU A 79 1.49 -0.90 5.72
N GLY A 80 2.19 0.09 6.29
CA GLY A 80 3.15 0.91 5.55
C GLY A 80 2.53 2.02 4.69
N HIS A 81 1.22 2.27 4.82
CA HIS A 81 0.47 3.35 4.18
C HIS A 81 -0.15 4.28 5.23
N ILE A 82 -0.54 5.47 4.80
CA ILE A 82 -1.41 6.37 5.58
C ILE A 82 -2.85 6.06 5.18
N VAL A 83 -3.67 5.62 6.13
CA VAL A 83 -5.10 5.38 5.96
C VAL A 83 -5.85 6.58 6.53
N SER A 84 -6.54 7.33 5.68
CA SER A 84 -7.34 8.50 6.07
C SER A 84 -8.79 8.27 5.63
N GLY A 85 -9.65 7.85 6.56
CA GLY A 85 -10.99 7.36 6.23
C GLY A 85 -10.96 6.16 5.27
N LEU A 86 -11.46 6.35 4.04
CA LEU A 86 -11.42 5.36 2.95
C LEU A 86 -10.31 5.65 1.93
N SER A 87 -9.34 6.50 2.27
CA SER A 87 -8.23 6.82 1.38
C SER A 87 -6.92 6.16 1.83
N LEU A 88 -6.09 5.80 0.86
CA LEU A 88 -4.76 5.25 1.01
C LEU A 88 -3.76 6.26 0.43
N GLY A 89 -2.75 6.60 1.22
CA GLY A 89 -1.66 7.46 0.82
C GLY A 89 -0.29 6.81 1.04
N ILE A 90 0.70 7.32 0.33
CA ILE A 90 2.10 6.97 0.58
C ILE A 90 2.55 7.57 1.91
N GLU A 91 3.30 6.80 2.70
CA GLU A 91 3.95 7.31 3.89
C GLU A 91 5.07 8.30 3.52
N LYS A 92 4.86 9.60 3.82
CA LYS A 92 5.82 10.68 3.50
C LYS A 92 7.23 10.42 4.00
N ASN A 93 7.39 9.89 5.22
CA ASN A 93 8.70 9.58 5.78
C ASN A 93 9.49 8.57 4.94
N LYS A 94 8.83 7.56 4.35
CA LYS A 94 9.50 6.59 3.47
C LYS A 94 9.93 7.23 2.15
N VAL A 95 9.11 8.13 1.61
CA VAL A 95 9.45 8.90 0.41
C VAL A 95 10.67 9.78 0.70
N GLU A 96 10.66 10.50 1.82
CA GLU A 96 11.78 11.34 2.26
C GLU A 96 13.07 10.52 2.43
N GLU A 97 13.01 9.35 3.07
CA GLU A 97 14.16 8.45 3.20
C GLU A 97 14.73 7.99 1.84
N VAL A 98 13.87 7.80 0.83
CA VAL A 98 14.29 7.44 -0.53
C VAL A 98 14.89 8.63 -1.26
N LEU A 99 14.33 9.83 -1.08
CA LEU A 99 14.80 11.07 -1.69
C LEU A 99 16.11 11.59 -1.08
N LEU A 100 16.35 11.34 0.20
CA LEU A 100 17.59 11.70 0.90
C LEU A 100 18.78 10.83 0.49
N LYS A 101 18.53 9.63 -0.05
CA LYS A 101 19.59 8.77 -0.55
C LYS A 101 20.23 9.39 -1.79
N PRO A 102 21.55 9.25 -1.95
CA PRO A 102 22.19 9.68 -3.18
C PRO A 102 21.65 8.88 -4.37
N LYS A 103 21.70 9.49 -5.56
CA LYS A 103 21.28 8.83 -6.81
C LYS A 103 22.00 7.47 -6.94
N PRO A 104 21.34 6.41 -7.44
CA PRO A 104 21.96 5.10 -7.58
C PRO A 104 23.25 5.14 -8.41
N HIS A 105 24.32 4.51 -7.92
CA HIS A 105 25.61 4.43 -8.61
C HIS A 105 25.89 3.05 -9.22
N ASN A 106 25.01 2.08 -8.96
CA ASN A 106 25.13 0.72 -9.48
C ASN A 106 23.75 0.08 -9.70
N LYS A 107 23.74 -1.06 -10.41
CA LYS A 107 22.51 -1.80 -10.73
C LYS A 107 21.73 -2.22 -9.49
N LYS A 108 22.41 -2.59 -8.40
CA LYS A 108 21.77 -3.05 -7.15
C LYS A 108 21.00 -1.93 -6.47
N GLU A 109 21.59 -0.74 -6.39
CA GLU A 109 20.92 0.46 -5.87
C GLU A 109 19.75 0.87 -6.76
N MET A 110 19.90 0.79 -8.08
CA MET A 110 18.81 1.10 -9.02
C MET A 110 17.64 0.12 -8.87
N MET A 111 17.91 -1.19 -8.75
CA MET A 111 16.89 -2.21 -8.49
C MET A 111 16.19 -1.99 -7.15
N SER A 112 16.90 -1.53 -6.11
CA SER A 112 16.31 -1.18 -4.82
C SER A 112 15.33 -0.01 -4.94
N PHE A 113 15.74 1.06 -5.64
CA PHE A 113 14.86 2.21 -5.94
C PHE A 113 13.63 1.81 -6.76
N LEU A 114 13.83 1.01 -7.82
CA LEU A 114 12.73 0.51 -8.65
C LEU A 114 11.80 -0.42 -7.87
N GLY A 115 12.33 -1.22 -6.94
CA GLY A 115 11.53 -2.08 -6.07
C GLY A 115 10.58 -1.26 -5.19
N PHE A 116 11.09 -0.20 -4.56
CA PHE A 116 10.26 0.73 -3.79
C PHE A 116 9.24 1.46 -4.67
N SER A 117 9.69 2.03 -5.79
CA SER A 117 8.82 2.77 -6.70
C SER A 117 7.71 1.89 -7.30
N ASN A 118 8.02 0.62 -7.57
CA ASN A 118 7.05 -0.36 -8.04
C ASN A 118 6.05 -0.79 -6.95
N TYR A 119 6.47 -0.82 -5.68
CA TYR A 119 5.53 -1.05 -4.56
C TYR A 119 4.49 0.07 -4.49
N GLU A 120 4.89 1.32 -4.75
CA GLU A 120 4.00 2.48 -4.75
C GLU A 120 3.36 2.80 -6.12
N ARG A 121 3.54 1.93 -7.13
CA ARG A 121 3.18 2.22 -8.54
C ARG A 121 1.73 2.64 -8.76
N GLN A 122 0.81 2.21 -7.89
CA GLN A 122 -0.61 2.57 -7.97
C GLN A 122 -0.86 4.08 -7.86
N HIS A 123 0.05 4.80 -7.19
CA HIS A 123 0.00 6.25 -7.04
C HIS A 123 0.74 6.99 -8.17
N LEU A 124 1.46 6.25 -9.02
CA LEU A 124 2.35 6.79 -10.03
C LEU A 124 1.73 6.61 -11.41
N LYS A 125 1.19 7.70 -11.96
CA LYS A 125 0.67 7.72 -13.32
C LYS A 125 1.78 7.36 -14.33
N ASP A 126 1.46 6.50 -15.29
CA ASP A 126 2.34 6.09 -16.39
C ASP A 126 3.70 5.50 -15.93
N PHE A 127 3.72 4.86 -14.75
CA PHE A 127 4.95 4.32 -14.14
C PHE A 127 5.76 3.43 -15.08
N ALA A 128 5.11 2.54 -15.85
CA ALA A 128 5.79 1.64 -16.78
C ALA A 128 6.64 2.41 -17.80
N THR A 129 6.08 3.50 -18.35
CA THR A 129 6.77 4.35 -19.31
C THR A 129 7.91 5.14 -18.66
N LEU A 130 7.67 5.67 -17.46
CA LEU A 130 8.70 6.41 -16.71
C LEU A 130 9.88 5.51 -16.30
N ALA A 131 9.61 4.28 -15.86
CA ALA A 131 10.61 3.37 -15.33
C ALA A 131 11.35 2.57 -16.41
N ARG A 132 10.89 2.59 -17.67
CA ARG A 132 11.45 1.77 -18.76
C ARG A 132 12.95 1.90 -18.93
N SER A 133 13.45 3.14 -19.04
CA SER A 133 14.89 3.38 -19.25
C SER A 133 15.74 2.94 -18.04
N LEU A 134 15.13 2.92 -16.85
CA LEU A 134 15.72 2.50 -15.58
C LEU A 134 15.69 0.97 -15.40
N TYR A 135 14.68 0.27 -15.91
CA TYR A 135 14.71 -1.19 -15.97
C TYR A 135 15.79 -1.68 -16.95
N ARG A 136 15.94 -1.03 -18.10
CA ARG A 136 16.93 -1.43 -19.12
C ARG A 136 18.40 -1.34 -18.65
N ILE A 137 18.72 -0.40 -17.77
CA ILE A 137 20.07 -0.30 -17.17
C ILE A 137 20.34 -1.41 -16.13
N CYS A 138 19.29 -2.03 -15.60
CA CYS A 138 19.39 -3.14 -14.65
C CYS A 138 19.64 -4.50 -15.33
N ASP A 139 19.47 -4.61 -16.66
CA ASP A 139 19.76 -5.84 -17.41
C ASP A 139 21.23 -6.25 -17.30
N GLN A 140 21.50 -7.56 -17.31
CA GLN A 140 22.86 -8.09 -17.11
C GLN A 140 23.85 -7.57 -18.16
N GLU A 141 23.42 -7.48 -19.42
CA GLU A 141 24.25 -7.10 -20.56
C GLU A 141 24.46 -5.59 -20.71
N THR A 142 23.67 -4.76 -20.02
CA THR A 142 23.73 -3.30 -20.15
C THR A 142 24.78 -2.70 -19.22
N VAL A 143 25.63 -1.79 -19.70
CA VAL A 143 26.55 -1.03 -18.83
C VAL A 143 25.75 -0.05 -17.96
N PHE A 144 26.12 0.06 -16.68
CA PHE A 144 25.50 1.02 -15.79
C PHE A 144 25.98 2.43 -16.13
N GLU A 145 25.11 3.21 -16.76
CA GLU A 145 25.36 4.61 -17.11
C GLU A 145 24.11 5.47 -16.88
N MET A 146 24.21 6.51 -16.04
CA MET A 146 23.12 7.47 -15.84
C MET A 146 23.13 8.57 -16.91
N THR A 147 22.61 8.25 -18.10
CA THR A 147 22.40 9.22 -19.18
C THR A 147 21.40 10.31 -18.77
N GLN A 148 21.35 11.43 -19.48
CA GLN A 148 20.39 12.51 -19.20
C GLN A 148 18.94 12.02 -19.20
N GLU A 149 18.58 11.11 -20.10
CA GLU A 149 17.26 10.47 -20.16
C GLU A 149 16.94 9.71 -18.87
N ARG A 150 17.88 8.90 -18.37
CA ARG A 150 17.72 8.11 -17.14
C ARG A 150 17.69 9.00 -15.89
N ILE A 151 18.49 10.07 -15.87
CA ILE A 151 18.45 11.06 -14.78
C ILE A 151 17.07 11.71 -14.73
N LYS A 152 16.53 12.12 -15.88
CA LYS A 152 15.19 12.71 -15.97
C LYS A 152 14.09 11.72 -15.56
N ALA A 153 14.20 10.45 -15.98
CA ALA A 153 13.29 9.40 -15.55
C ALA A 153 13.29 9.20 -14.02
N TYR A 154 14.48 9.13 -13.41
CA TYR A 154 14.64 9.04 -11.96
C TYR A 154 14.02 10.23 -11.22
N GLU A 155 14.26 11.44 -11.71
CA GLU A 155 13.73 12.67 -11.12
C GLU A 155 12.19 12.75 -11.26
N ASN A 156 11.64 12.33 -12.41
CA ASN A 156 10.20 12.28 -12.61
C ASN A 156 9.51 11.30 -11.66
N ILE A 157 10.07 10.10 -11.46
CA ILE A 157 9.53 9.12 -10.50
C ILE A 157 9.66 9.66 -9.08
N SER A 158 10.80 10.24 -8.73
CA SER A 158 11.05 10.85 -7.41
C SER A 158 10.03 11.96 -7.10
N LYS A 159 9.77 12.83 -8.07
CA LYS A 159 8.76 13.89 -7.97
C LYS A 159 7.36 13.31 -7.81
N ALA A 160 7.00 12.33 -8.64
CA ALA A 160 5.69 11.68 -8.59
C ALA A 160 5.44 10.95 -7.26
N LEU A 161 6.47 10.39 -6.62
CA LEU A 161 6.37 9.82 -5.26
C LEU A 161 6.07 10.89 -4.19
N THR A 162 6.56 12.12 -4.39
CA THR A 162 6.34 13.23 -3.45
C THR A 162 4.95 13.86 -3.62
N GLU A 163 4.49 13.94 -4.86
CA GLU A 163 3.22 14.56 -5.26
C GLU A 163 2.08 13.55 -5.41
N ALA A 164 2.30 12.31 -4.94
CA ALA A 164 1.36 11.21 -5.07
C ALA A 164 -0.02 11.57 -4.49
N PRO A 165 -1.11 11.40 -5.25
CA PRO A 165 -2.46 11.65 -4.75
C PRO A 165 -2.88 10.57 -3.76
N LEU A 166 -3.84 10.90 -2.90
CA LEU A 166 -4.55 9.90 -2.10
C LEU A 166 -5.45 9.06 -3.01
N LEU A 167 -5.36 7.74 -2.90
CA LEU A 167 -6.24 6.82 -3.61
C LEU A 167 -7.44 6.49 -2.73
N LEU A 168 -8.64 6.73 -3.24
CA LEU A 168 -9.86 6.30 -2.58
C LEU A 168 -10.05 4.80 -2.78
N MET A 169 -10.52 4.12 -1.74
CA MET A 169 -11.00 2.75 -1.85
C MET A 169 -12.22 2.72 -2.78
N PRO A 170 -12.35 1.67 -3.61
CA PRO A 170 -13.47 1.55 -4.52
C PRO A 170 -14.80 1.46 -3.75
N ASP A 171 -15.76 2.31 -4.11
CA ASP A 171 -17.14 2.15 -3.69
C ASP A 171 -17.85 1.21 -4.67
N TRP A 172 -18.12 0.00 -4.21
CA TRP A 172 -18.77 -1.04 -5.01
C TRP A 172 -20.25 -0.77 -5.30
N ASN A 173 -20.84 0.27 -4.71
CA ASN A 173 -22.21 0.69 -5.00
C ASN A 173 -22.30 1.63 -6.21
N ILE A 174 -21.16 2.05 -6.77
CA ILE A 174 -21.07 2.99 -7.89
C ILE A 174 -20.39 2.28 -9.07
N PRO A 175 -20.82 2.51 -10.33
CA PRO A 175 -20.14 1.94 -11.48
C PRO A 175 -18.69 2.43 -11.57
N LEU A 176 -17.74 1.50 -11.67
CA LEU A 176 -16.33 1.80 -11.88
C LEU A 176 -16.07 2.15 -13.35
N GLN A 177 -15.27 3.20 -13.58
CA GLN A 177 -14.83 3.62 -14.92
C GLN A 177 -13.33 3.37 -15.09
N LEU A 178 -12.96 2.66 -16.16
CA LEU A 178 -11.57 2.39 -16.52
C LEU A 178 -11.21 3.17 -17.78
N TYR A 179 -10.26 4.10 -17.65
CA TYR A 179 -9.68 4.83 -18.78
C TYR A 179 -8.36 4.15 -19.17
N ILE A 180 -8.26 3.72 -20.43
CA ILE A 180 -7.09 3.01 -20.95
C ILE A 180 -6.49 3.84 -22.08
N ASP A 181 -5.18 4.03 -22.06
CA ASP A 181 -4.38 4.57 -23.14
C ASP A 181 -3.16 3.67 -23.34
N ALA A 182 -2.79 3.39 -24.58
CA ALA A 182 -1.71 2.47 -24.91
C ALA A 182 -0.91 2.99 -26.09
N CYS A 183 0.42 3.00 -25.94
CA CYS A 183 1.36 3.23 -27.03
C CYS A 183 2.28 2.00 -27.16
N GLY A 184 2.85 1.79 -28.34
CA GLY A 184 3.71 0.63 -28.63
C GLY A 184 4.98 0.55 -27.78
N ASP A 185 5.30 1.62 -27.06
CA ASP A 185 6.45 1.67 -26.18
C ASP A 185 6.11 1.22 -24.75
N GLY A 186 4.83 1.33 -24.31
CA GLY A 186 4.26 1.20 -22.96
C GLY A 186 4.86 0.22 -21.98
#